data_AF-A0A9Q1HHE5-F1
#
_entry.id   AF-A0A9Q1HHE5-F1
#
_cell.length_a   1.000
_cell.length_b   1.000
_cell.length_c   1.000
_cell.angle_alpha   90.00
_cell.angle_beta   90.00
_cell.angle_gamma   90.00
#
_symmetry.space_group_name_H-M   'P 1'
#
loop_
_entity.id
_entity.type
_entity.pdbx_description
1 polymer ?
#
loop_
_entity_poly.entity_id
_entity_poly.type
_entity_poly.pdbx_seq_one_letter_code
_entity_poly.pdbx_strand_id
1 'polypeptide(L)'
;MEVGNILDPGNEDHLFALHYIFLPRIQRNFTTFAFSWNNHSIRTENHRTPMQLWIQGSVENINNNLTAMHSILRSNAHNEAANFNENNAANAPPDNPIIIPGIVTPHSDQLIEDLRQNIDPLAPSAQHAVDLYGQTLQRLWEFQAHNL
;
A
#
# COMPACT_ATOMS: atom_id res chain seq x y z
N MET A 1 -23.38 4.97 9.24
CA MET A 1 -22.59 5.31 10.44
C MET A 1 -21.77 6.54 10.09
N GLU A 2 -22.41 7.70 10.16
CA GLU A 2 -21.81 9.04 10.11
C GLU A 2 -22.30 9.78 11.36
N VAL A 3 -22.09 9.17 12.54
CA VAL A 3 -22.55 9.75 13.80
C VAL A 3 -21.33 10.29 14.51
N GLY A 4 -21.07 11.57 14.26
CA GLY A 4 -19.99 12.35 14.85
C GLY A 4 -19.16 13.00 13.76
N ASN A 5 -19.11 14.33 13.73
CA ASN A 5 -18.18 15.16 12.94
C ASN A 5 -16.71 14.88 13.36
N ILE A 6 -16.25 13.64 13.22
CA ILE A 6 -14.93 13.17 13.65
C ILE A 6 -13.90 13.45 12.56
N LEU A 7 -14.33 13.45 11.30
CA LEU A 7 -13.49 13.69 10.14
C LEU A 7 -14.04 14.90 9.37
N ASP A 8 -13.22 15.93 9.23
CA ASP A 8 -13.49 17.03 8.31
C ASP A 8 -12.67 16.82 7.02
N PRO A 9 -13.31 16.46 5.89
CA PRO A 9 -12.61 16.27 4.62
C PRO A 9 -12.10 17.58 4.00
N GLY A 10 -12.54 18.74 4.50
CA GLY A 10 -12.00 20.05 4.11
C GLY A 10 -10.77 20.47 4.90
N ASN A 11 -10.40 19.74 5.96
CA ASN A 11 -9.26 20.05 6.80
C ASN A 11 -8.05 19.16 6.44
N GLU A 12 -6.94 19.79 6.08
CA GLU A 12 -5.71 19.10 5.65
C GLU A 12 -5.08 18.25 6.76
N ASP A 13 -5.19 18.67 8.03
CA ASP A 13 -4.64 17.93 9.18
C ASP A 13 -5.40 16.61 9.38
N HIS A 14 -6.72 16.65 9.17
CA HIS A 14 -7.58 15.47 9.23
C HIS A 14 -7.27 14.49 8.10
N LEU A 15 -7.05 14.99 6.88
CA LEU A 15 -6.64 14.17 5.74
C LEU A 15 -5.24 13.56 5.96
N PHE A 16 -4.31 14.34 6.50
CA PHE A 16 -2.97 13.86 6.83
C PHE A 16 -3.01 12.75 7.88
N ALA A 17 -3.70 12.97 9.01
CA ALA A 17 -3.85 11.96 10.06
C ALA A 17 -4.52 10.68 9.53
N LEU A 18 -5.51 10.83 8.65
CA LEU A 18 -6.17 9.71 8.00
C LEU A 18 -5.19 8.90 7.13
N HIS A 19 -4.44 9.57 6.25
CA HIS A 19 -3.45 8.91 5.41
C HIS A 19 -2.34 8.24 6.23
N TYR A 20 -1.84 8.91 7.26
CA TYR A 20 -0.77 8.38 8.12
C TYR A 20 -1.14 7.04 8.75
N ILE A 21 -2.38 6.91 9.25
CA ILE A 21 -2.85 5.69 9.93
C ILE A 21 -3.38 4.65 8.95
N PHE A 22 -4.27 5.03 8.03
CA PHE A 22 -5.04 4.06 7.26
C PHE A 22 -4.31 3.56 6.03
N LEU A 23 -3.45 4.37 5.40
CA LEU A 23 -2.70 3.93 4.22
C LEU A 23 -1.82 2.70 4.51
N PRO A 24 -0.96 2.67 5.54
CA PRO A 24 -0.16 1.48 5.85
C PRO A 24 -1.03 0.27 6.23
N ARG A 25 -2.18 0.47 6.89
CA ARG A 25 -3.11 -0.61 7.24
C ARG A 25 -3.77 -1.23 6.02
N ILE A 26 -4.24 -0.39 5.11
CA ILE A 26 -4.82 -0.82 3.83
C ILE A 26 -3.78 -1.61 3.04
N GLN A 27 -2.55 -1.10 2.95
CA GLN A 27 -1.45 -1.80 2.29
C GLN A 27 -1.18 -3.16 2.93
N ARG A 28 -1.12 -3.24 4.27
CA ARG A 28 -0.97 -4.52 4.98
C ARG A 28 -2.09 -5.49 4.63
N ASN A 29 -3.33 -5.03 4.63
CA ASN A 29 -4.49 -5.86 4.30
C ASN A 29 -4.44 -6.37 2.86
N PHE A 30 -4.02 -5.53 1.90
CA PHE A 30 -3.82 -5.97 0.52
C PHE A 30 -2.71 -6.99 0.39
N THR A 31 -1.58 -6.80 1.07
CA THR A 31 -0.48 -7.77 1.10
C THR A 31 -0.95 -9.10 1.68
N THR A 32 -1.68 -9.08 2.80
CA THR A 32 -2.23 -10.29 3.41
C THR A 32 -3.25 -10.97 2.49
N PHE A 33 -4.15 -10.20 1.88
CA PHE A 33 -5.13 -10.73 0.94
C PHE A 33 -4.45 -11.39 -0.26
N ALA A 34 -3.50 -10.71 -0.90
CA ALA A 34 -2.75 -11.24 -2.04
C ALA A 34 -1.99 -12.51 -1.66
N PHE A 35 -1.36 -12.55 -0.48
CA PHE A 35 -0.68 -13.73 0.02
C PHE A 35 -1.65 -14.90 0.23
N SER A 36 -2.74 -14.70 0.97
CA SER A 36 -3.76 -15.72 1.21
C SER A 36 -4.39 -16.20 -0.10
N TRP A 37 -4.66 -15.27 -1.02
CA TRP A 37 -5.22 -15.59 -2.33
C TRP A 37 -4.23 -16.38 -3.18
N ASN A 38 -2.95 -16.03 -3.23
CA ASN A 38 -2.00 -16.76 -4.07
C ASN A 38 -1.71 -18.18 -3.54
N ASN A 39 -1.95 -18.44 -2.26
CA ASN A 39 -1.62 -19.70 -1.58
C ASN A 39 -2.84 -20.54 -1.19
N HIS A 40 -4.08 -20.13 -1.49
CA HIS A 40 -5.26 -20.95 -1.20
C HIS A 40 -5.41 -22.07 -2.25
N SER A 41 -5.81 -23.26 -1.81
CA SER A 41 -6.10 -24.39 -2.70
C SER A 41 -7.39 -24.16 -3.49
N ILE A 42 -7.32 -24.29 -4.81
CA ILE A 42 -8.49 -24.23 -5.69
C ILE A 42 -9.08 -25.63 -5.83
N ARG A 43 -10.37 -25.77 -5.50
CA ARG A 43 -11.08 -27.06 -5.52
C ARG A 43 -11.15 -27.70 -6.90
N THR A 44 -11.33 -26.89 -7.95
CA THR A 44 -11.45 -27.37 -9.33
C THR A 44 -10.12 -27.73 -9.98
N GLU A 45 -8.99 -27.33 -9.38
CA GLU A 45 -7.63 -27.52 -9.91
C GLU A 45 -6.85 -28.54 -9.10
N ASN A 46 -7.51 -29.62 -8.68
CA ASN A 46 -6.91 -30.69 -7.85
C ASN A 46 -6.24 -30.16 -6.57
N HIS A 47 -6.84 -29.16 -5.92
CA HIS A 47 -6.31 -28.51 -4.71
C HIS A 47 -4.99 -27.76 -4.89
N ARG A 48 -4.58 -27.47 -6.14
CA ARG A 48 -3.41 -26.62 -6.40
C ARG A 48 -3.71 -25.17 -6.07
N THR A 49 -2.69 -24.44 -5.63
CA THR A 49 -2.80 -23.00 -5.39
C THR A 49 -2.57 -22.20 -6.67
N PRO A 50 -3.09 -20.97 -6.80
CA PRO A 50 -2.78 -20.10 -7.93
C PRO A 50 -1.27 -19.96 -8.19
N MET A 51 -0.46 -19.86 -7.13
CA MET A 51 0.98 -19.81 -7.25
C MET A 51 1.57 -21.10 -7.84
N GLN A 52 1.09 -22.27 -7.43
CA GLN A 52 1.54 -23.55 -8.00
C GLN A 52 1.17 -23.69 -9.48
N LEU A 53 -0.05 -23.27 -9.85
CA LEU A 53 -0.49 -23.26 -11.25
C LEU A 53 0.34 -22.31 -12.10
N TRP A 54 0.67 -21.12 -11.57
CA TRP A 54 1.54 -20.17 -12.25
C TRP A 54 2.95 -20.72 -12.48
N ILE A 55 3.56 -21.34 -11.45
CA ILE A 55 4.89 -21.97 -11.56
C ILE A 55 4.85 -23.09 -12.60
N GLN A 56 3.84 -23.97 -12.56
CA GLN A 56 3.69 -25.05 -13.51
C GLN A 56 3.60 -24.53 -14.96
N GLY A 57 2.68 -23.60 -15.22
CA GLY A 57 2.52 -23.03 -16.56
C GLY A 57 3.77 -22.29 -17.04
N SER A 58 4.49 -21.63 -16.13
CA SER A 58 5.75 -20.97 -16.43
C SER A 58 6.84 -21.94 -16.87
N VAL A 59 6.98 -23.08 -16.19
CA VAL A 59 7.94 -24.14 -16.54
C VAL A 59 7.57 -24.78 -17.88
N GLU A 60 6.29 -25.08 -18.11
CA GLU A 60 5.79 -25.61 -19.39
C GLU A 60 6.10 -24.65 -20.55
N ASN A 61 5.88 -23.35 -20.35
CA ASN A 61 6.14 -22.33 -21.38
C ASN A 61 7.64 -22.11 -21.66
N ILE A 62 8.51 -22.24 -20.65
CA ILE A 62 9.96 -22.26 -20.84
C ILE A 62 10.36 -23.44 -21.74
N ASN A 63 9.85 -24.63 -21.45
CA ASN A 63 10.17 -25.82 -22.24
C ASN A 63 9.72 -25.68 -23.71
N ASN A 64 8.65 -24.91 -23.94
CA ASN A 64 8.15 -24.55 -25.26
C ASN A 64 8.87 -23.36 -25.91
N ASN A 65 9.99 -22.89 -25.34
CA ASN A 65 10.87 -21.85 -25.89
C ASN A 65 10.18 -20.48 -26.10
N LEU A 66 9.15 -20.16 -25.30
CA LEU A 66 8.49 -18.86 -25.35
C LEU A 66 9.37 -17.79 -24.68
N THR A 67 10.00 -16.93 -25.49
CA THR A 67 10.99 -15.92 -25.07
C THR A 67 10.49 -14.97 -23.98
N ALA A 68 9.18 -14.69 -23.95
CA ALA A 68 8.56 -13.82 -22.94
C ALA A 68 8.70 -14.35 -21.49
N MET A 69 8.63 -15.68 -21.29
CA MET A 69 8.76 -16.27 -19.95
C MET A 69 10.21 -16.38 -19.49
N HIS A 70 11.14 -16.56 -20.43
CA HIS A 70 12.58 -16.56 -20.13
C HIS A 70 13.05 -15.23 -19.53
N SER A 71 12.48 -14.11 -19.93
CA SER A 71 12.80 -12.78 -19.36
C SER A 71 12.33 -12.67 -17.90
N ILE A 72 11.08 -13.04 -17.61
CA ILE A 72 10.45 -12.93 -16.28
C ILE A 72 11.07 -13.86 -15.23
N LEU A 73 11.48 -15.07 -15.62
CA LEU A 73 12.10 -16.03 -14.70
C LEU A 73 13.59 -15.77 -14.47
N ARG A 74 14.29 -15.22 -15.47
CA ARG A 74 15.69 -14.81 -15.33
C ARG A 74 15.84 -13.51 -14.53
N SER A 75 14.90 -12.56 -14.67
CA SER A 75 14.87 -11.35 -13.85
C SER A 75 14.69 -11.65 -12.37
N ASN A 76 13.92 -12.68 -12.01
CA ASN A 76 13.72 -13.06 -10.60
C ASN A 76 14.95 -13.74 -9.95
N ALA A 77 15.98 -14.14 -10.72
CA ALA A 77 17.21 -14.74 -10.21
C ALA A 77 18.29 -13.71 -9.83
N HIS A 78 18.06 -12.43 -10.13
CA HIS A 78 18.89 -11.31 -9.72
C HIS A 78 17.95 -10.28 -9.06
N ASN A 79 18.18 -10.01 -7.77
CA ASN A 79 17.65 -8.87 -7.01
C ASN A 79 16.12 -8.72 -6.82
N GLU A 80 15.69 -8.91 -5.56
CA GLU A 80 14.85 -8.00 -4.77
C GLU A 80 13.81 -7.12 -5.52
N ALA A 81 12.52 -7.36 -5.23
CA ALA A 81 11.40 -6.47 -5.55
C ALA A 81 11.26 -6.11 -7.05
N ALA A 82 11.03 -7.10 -7.91
CA ALA A 82 10.56 -6.86 -9.27
C ALA A 82 9.13 -6.29 -9.25
N ASN A 83 9.05 -4.97 -9.30
CA ASN A 83 7.85 -4.18 -9.58
C ASN A 83 7.12 -4.74 -10.81
N PHE A 84 5.83 -5.03 -10.68
CA PHE A 84 4.93 -5.49 -11.75
C PHE A 84 4.66 -4.44 -12.86
N ASN A 85 5.54 -3.47 -13.10
CA ASN A 85 5.26 -2.32 -13.97
C ASN A 85 6.05 -2.26 -15.29
N GLU A 86 6.90 -3.23 -15.62
CA GLU A 86 7.81 -3.05 -16.76
C GLU A 86 7.18 -3.34 -18.14
N ASN A 87 5.98 -3.94 -18.20
CA ASN A 87 5.37 -4.38 -19.47
C ASN A 87 4.19 -3.53 -19.98
N ASN A 88 3.86 -2.40 -19.34
CA ASN A 88 2.81 -1.50 -19.84
C ASN A 88 3.33 -0.28 -20.62
N ALA A 89 4.65 -0.14 -20.80
CA ALA A 89 5.25 1.02 -21.47
C ALA A 89 4.89 1.15 -22.97
N ALA A 90 4.46 0.06 -23.61
CA ALA A 90 4.16 0.07 -25.05
C ALA A 90 2.74 0.61 -25.41
N ASN A 91 1.87 0.85 -24.42
CA ASN A 91 0.52 1.42 -24.61
C ASN A 91 0.28 2.63 -23.69
N ALA A 92 1.34 3.28 -23.21
CA ALA A 92 1.19 4.50 -22.42
C ALA A 92 0.47 5.57 -23.27
N PRO A 93 -0.64 6.17 -22.78
CA PRO A 93 -1.22 7.36 -23.38
C PRO A 93 -0.14 8.42 -23.59
N PRO A 94 -0.23 9.28 -24.62
CA PRO A 94 0.73 10.37 -24.82
C PRO A 94 0.88 11.14 -23.50
N ASP A 95 2.14 11.36 -23.10
CA ASP A 95 2.56 12.02 -21.86
C ASP A 95 1.74 13.28 -21.60
N ASN A 96 0.61 13.11 -20.91
CA ASN A 96 -0.08 14.18 -20.25
C ASN A 96 0.33 14.01 -18.79
N PRO A 97 1.43 14.65 -18.34
CA PRO A 97 1.83 14.56 -16.96
C PRO A 97 0.64 15.04 -16.14
N ILE A 98 -0.01 14.12 -15.43
CA ILE A 98 -0.99 14.47 -14.43
C ILE A 98 -0.19 15.27 -13.41
N ILE A 99 -0.27 16.60 -13.48
CA ILE A 99 0.30 17.49 -12.49
C ILE A 99 -0.54 17.26 -11.24
N ILE A 100 -0.12 16.29 -10.44
CA ILE A 100 -0.64 16.13 -9.09
C ILE A 100 -0.20 17.41 -8.38
N PRO A 101 -1.13 18.27 -7.94
CA PRO A 101 -0.76 19.41 -7.12
C PRO A 101 0.06 18.85 -5.96
N GLY A 102 1.28 19.36 -5.78
CA GLY A 102 2.08 18.98 -4.64
C GLY A 102 1.24 19.24 -3.40
N ILE A 103 0.88 18.18 -2.66
CA ILE A 103 0.34 18.34 -1.32
C ILE A 103 1.47 19.02 -0.56
N VAL A 104 1.28 20.31 -0.28
CA VAL A 104 2.07 20.99 0.74
C VAL A 104 1.73 20.23 2.00
N THR A 105 2.62 19.33 2.42
CA THR A 105 2.47 18.70 3.72
C THR A 105 2.46 19.86 4.73
N PRO A 106 1.37 20.11 5.48
CA PRO A 106 1.27 21.29 6.34
C PRO A 106 2.21 21.24 7.55
N HIS A 107 3.17 20.31 7.56
CA HIS A 107 3.82 19.81 8.76
C HIS A 107 5.34 19.77 8.58
N SER A 108 6.04 20.36 9.56
CA SER A 108 7.49 20.34 9.67
C SER A 108 8.01 18.90 9.80
N ASP A 109 9.20 18.62 9.27
CA ASP A 109 9.87 17.32 9.41
C ASP A 109 9.98 16.84 10.87
N GLN A 110 10.06 17.79 11.81
CA GLN A 110 10.09 17.54 13.24
C GLN A 110 8.80 16.90 13.77
N LEU A 111 7.64 17.33 13.26
CA LEU A 111 6.35 16.76 13.63
C LEU A 111 6.20 15.35 13.09
N ILE A 112 6.65 15.11 11.85
CA ILE A 112 6.62 13.77 11.25
C ILE A 112 7.49 12.80 12.06
N GLU A 113 8.67 13.25 12.52
CA GLU A 113 9.53 12.43 13.37
C GLU A 113 8.90 12.18 14.75
N ASP A 114 8.29 13.18 15.39
CA ASP A 114 7.55 12.98 16.64
C ASP A 114 6.43 11.94 16.48
N LEU A 115 5.64 12.04 15.41
CA LEU A 115 4.59 11.07 15.11
C LEU A 115 5.15 9.66 14.92
N ARG A 116 6.26 9.50 14.19
CA ARG A 116 6.92 8.20 13.98
C ARG A 116 7.42 7.57 15.27
N GLN A 117 7.89 8.36 16.23
CA GLN A 117 8.39 7.85 17.50
C GLN A 117 7.26 7.47 18.48
N ASN A 118 6.11 8.14 18.38
CA ASN A 118 5.04 8.01 19.36
C ASN A 118 3.84 7.17 18.88
N ILE A 119 3.58 7.11 17.57
CA ILE A 119 2.40 6.46 17.01
C ILE A 119 2.83 5.42 15.99
N ASP A 120 2.65 4.14 16.34
CA ASP A 120 2.75 3.06 15.35
C ASP A 120 1.42 2.95 14.57
N PRO A 121 1.41 3.30 13.27
CA PRO A 121 0.20 3.24 12.47
C PRO A 121 -0.31 1.82 12.26
N LEU A 122 0.45 0.76 12.55
CA LEU A 122 0.04 -0.64 12.44
C LEU A 122 -0.34 -1.30 13.77
N ALA A 123 -0.27 -0.56 14.88
CA ALA A 123 -0.59 -1.05 16.23
C ALA A 123 -1.99 -1.72 16.31
N PRO A 124 -2.18 -2.73 17.18
CA PRO A 124 -3.49 -3.32 17.40
C PRO A 124 -4.45 -2.25 17.96
N SER A 125 -5.64 -2.14 17.38
CA SER A 125 -6.67 -1.22 17.83
C SER A 125 -7.99 -1.96 17.97
N ALA A 126 -8.67 -1.74 19.09
CA ALA A 126 -10.01 -2.27 19.37
C ALA A 126 -11.11 -1.53 18.59
N GLN A 127 -10.80 -0.36 18.02
CA GLN A 127 -11.74 0.50 17.30
C GLN A 127 -11.33 0.73 15.85
N HIS A 128 -10.78 -0.28 15.18
CA HIS A 128 -10.38 -0.19 13.78
C HIS A 128 -9.45 1.01 13.45
N ALA A 129 -8.57 1.37 14.38
CA ALA A 129 -7.62 2.49 14.31
C ALA A 129 -8.21 3.91 14.45
N VAL A 130 -9.49 4.04 14.81
CA VAL A 130 -10.11 5.35 15.10
C VAL A 130 -9.48 6.03 16.32
N ASP A 131 -9.10 5.24 17.32
CA ASP A 131 -8.33 5.67 18.49
C ASP A 131 -6.94 6.22 18.14
N LEU A 132 -6.24 5.60 17.18
CA LEU A 132 -4.93 6.06 16.71
C LEU A 132 -5.04 7.31 15.84
N TYR A 133 -6.10 7.39 15.04
CA TYR A 133 -6.46 8.61 14.32
C TYR A 133 -6.68 9.80 15.28
N GLY A 134 -7.47 9.59 16.34
CA GLY A 134 -7.71 10.60 17.37
C GLY A 134 -6.42 11.05 18.07
N GLN A 135 -5.52 10.12 18.41
CA GLN A 135 -4.20 10.43 18.99
C GLN A 135 -3.33 11.25 18.04
N THR A 136 -3.37 10.93 16.74
CA THR A 136 -2.60 11.66 15.71
C THR A 136 -3.11 13.08 15.59
N LEU A 137 -4.43 13.28 15.53
CA LEU A 137 -5.04 14.62 15.53
C LEU A 137 -4.70 15.42 16.79
N GLN A 138 -4.75 14.79 17.96
CA GLN A 138 -4.39 15.46 19.20
C GLN A 138 -2.95 15.97 19.17
N ARG A 139 -2.01 15.16 18.70
CA ARG A 139 -0.59 15.55 18.56
C ARG A 139 -0.39 16.67 17.54
N LEU A 140 -1.11 16.64 16.41
CA LEU A 140 -1.08 17.72 15.43
C LEU A 140 -1.53 19.04 16.06
N TRP A 141 -2.60 19.01 16.87
CA TRP A 141 -3.08 20.20 17.56
C TRP A 141 -2.12 20.71 18.64
N GLU A 142 -1.56 19.82 19.47
CA GLU A 142 -0.54 20.18 20.47
C GLU A 142 0.66 20.86 19.81
N PHE A 143 1.14 20.34 18.67
CA PHE A 143 2.26 20.91 17.94
C PHE A 143 1.95 22.31 17.38
N GLN A 144 0.72 22.55 16.91
CA GLN A 144 0.29 23.89 16.48
C GLN A 144 0.20 24.86 17.67
N ALA A 145 -0.28 24.42 18.83
CA ALA A 145 -0.39 25.24 20.03
C ALA A 145 0.97 25.64 20.62
N HIS A 146 2.00 24.82 20.46
CA HIS A 146 3.37 25.12 20.93
C HIS A 146 4.17 26.04 20.00
N ASN A 147 3.72 26.26 18.76
CA ASN A 147 4.39 27.10 17.75
C ASN A 147 3.68 28.46 17.51
N LEU A 148 2.75 28.84 18.40
CA LEU A 148 2.07 30.15 18.47
C LEU A 148 2.62 30.97 19.64
#